data_AF-A0A7S1XJI5-F1
#
_entry.id   AF-A0A7S1XJI5-F1
#
_cell.length_a   1.000
_cell.length_b   1.000
_cell.length_c   1.000
_cell.angle_alpha   90.00
_cell.angle_beta   90.00
_cell.angle_gamma   90.00
#
_symmetry.space_group_name_H-M   'P 1'
#
loop_
_entity.id
_entity.type
_entity.pdbx_description
1 polymer ?
#
loop_
_entity_poly.entity_id
_entity_poly.type
_entity_poly.pdbx_seq_one_letter_code
_entity_poly.pdbx_strand_id
1 'polypeptide(L)'
;MRTVDVELRLMAFSSEGHLRGGFAALRAKVPQAPLAPDQLAALRRELRTPAAAAAAREIVECTTSLLTAVNWQRGQGAKSAAIAEMTLGDYAKTYLLQDGLGAAVAGVRLEQLEGLHGVIGEALGVGPFARVHASYRAELTPELRAALEAAAPGLEMDAFLPLFAAFLKDQLVEAHTNPDGSLKASLEWLPLRGGWLPDWPRVAALPHAPQGRDP
;
A
#
# COMPACT_ATOMS: atom_id res chain seq x y z
N MET A 1 18.54 16.92 41.59
CA MET A 1 17.82 17.16 40.33
C MET A 1 18.75 16.75 39.21
N ARG A 2 18.58 15.55 38.65
CA ARG A 2 19.48 14.99 37.62
C ARG A 2 18.83 15.25 36.26
N THR A 3 19.45 16.14 35.50
CA THR A 3 19.16 16.40 34.09
C THR A 3 19.62 15.18 33.30
N VAL A 4 18.69 14.27 33.01
CA VAL A 4 18.89 13.30 31.92
C VAL A 4 18.18 13.92 30.74
N ASP A 5 18.88 14.80 30.05
CA ASP A 5 18.53 15.21 28.69
C ASP A 5 18.74 13.96 27.83
N VAL A 6 17.67 13.18 27.66
CA VAL A 6 17.69 12.03 26.76
C VAL A 6 17.62 12.63 25.36
N GLU A 7 18.79 12.75 24.74
CA GLU A 7 19.00 13.00 23.32
C GLU A 7 18.44 11.85 22.45
N LEU A 8 17.15 11.53 22.60
CA LEU A 8 16.36 10.91 21.55
C LEU A 8 15.98 12.02 20.57
N ARG A 9 16.98 12.63 19.93
CA ARG A 9 16.74 13.24 18.63
C ARG A 9 16.25 12.10 17.76
N LEU A 10 14.95 12.14 17.49
CA LEU A 10 14.27 11.34 16.51
C LEU A 10 15.24 11.03 15.39
N MET A 11 15.58 9.76 15.21
CA MET A 11 15.94 9.29 13.89
C MET A 11 14.73 9.67 13.04
N ALA A 12 14.82 10.83 12.39
CA ALA A 12 13.87 11.20 11.38
C ALA A 12 14.06 10.12 10.33
N PHE A 13 13.18 9.12 10.33
CA PHE A 13 13.00 8.19 9.22
C PHE A 13 12.39 8.96 8.05
N SER A 14 13.07 10.05 7.67
CA SER A 14 12.79 10.87 6.53
C SER A 14 13.18 10.02 5.33
N SER A 15 12.19 9.33 4.76
CA SER A 15 12.22 8.75 3.42
C SER A 15 13.22 7.62 3.13
N GLU A 16 13.88 7.02 4.13
CA GLU A 16 14.73 5.85 3.91
C GLU A 16 13.88 4.58 3.76
N GLY A 17 13.60 4.16 2.53
CA GLY A 17 13.67 2.79 2.01
C GLY A 17 12.99 1.59 2.73
N HIS A 18 12.47 1.70 3.94
CA HIS A 18 11.98 0.57 4.74
C HIS A 18 10.54 0.18 4.36
N LEU A 19 9.81 1.09 3.71
CA LEU A 19 8.57 0.79 2.98
C LEU A 19 8.84 0.35 1.52
N ARG A 20 10.04 -0.14 1.19
CA ARG A 20 10.34 -0.74 -0.13
C ARG A 20 9.46 -1.96 -0.41
N GLY A 21 9.04 -2.70 0.62
CA GLY A 21 8.06 -3.80 0.50
C GLY A 21 6.60 -3.39 0.64
N GLY A 22 6.29 -2.08 0.64
CA GLY A 22 4.93 -1.58 0.87
C GLY A 22 4.34 -2.06 2.20
N PHE A 23 3.01 -2.17 2.25
CA PHE A 23 2.28 -2.71 3.40
C PHE A 23 2.44 -4.23 3.57
N ALA A 24 3.20 -4.94 2.70
CA ALA A 24 3.30 -6.39 2.75
C ALA A 24 3.94 -6.91 4.05
N ALA A 25 5.02 -6.28 4.52
CA ALA A 25 5.65 -6.62 5.79
C ALA A 25 4.72 -6.33 6.99
N LEU A 26 3.90 -5.28 6.89
CA LEU A 26 2.89 -4.97 7.90
C LEU A 26 1.78 -6.04 7.90
N ARG A 27 1.23 -6.39 6.73
CA ARG A 27 0.18 -7.43 6.58
C ARG A 27 0.59 -8.78 7.17
N ALA A 28 1.87 -9.11 7.13
CA ALA A 28 2.40 -10.34 7.73
C ALA A 28 2.33 -10.35 9.28
N LYS A 29 2.21 -9.18 9.92
CA LYS A 29 2.19 -9.02 11.38
C LYS A 29 0.85 -8.53 11.92
N VAL A 30 0.19 -7.65 11.16
CA VAL A 30 -1.09 -7.01 11.46
C VAL A 30 -1.96 -7.16 10.21
N PRO A 31 -2.87 -8.15 10.16
CA PRO A 31 -3.82 -8.29 9.06
C PRO A 31 -4.53 -6.97 8.79
N GLN A 32 -4.55 -6.54 7.53
CA GLN A 32 -5.18 -5.26 7.18
C GLN A 32 -6.66 -5.47 6.83
N ALA A 33 -7.51 -4.59 7.35
CA ALA A 33 -8.95 -4.54 7.17
C ALA A 33 -9.35 -3.21 6.49
N PRO A 34 -10.45 -3.19 5.72
CA PRO A 34 -10.93 -1.97 5.10
C PRO A 34 -11.42 -0.96 6.15
N LEU A 35 -11.35 0.32 5.80
CA LEU A 35 -12.03 1.39 6.55
C LEU A 35 -13.53 1.33 6.29
N ALA A 36 -14.34 1.58 7.33
CA ALA A 36 -15.78 1.70 7.17
C ALA A 36 -16.15 3.01 6.44
N PRO A 37 -17.30 3.06 5.74
CA PRO A 37 -17.69 4.25 4.95
C PRO A 37 -17.81 5.55 5.75
N ASP A 38 -18.28 5.46 7.00
CA ASP A 38 -18.37 6.56 7.95
C ASP A 38 -16.98 7.05 8.40
N GLN A 39 -16.05 6.12 8.66
CA GLN A 39 -14.64 6.45 8.95
C GLN A 39 -13.99 7.17 7.76
N LEU A 40 -14.21 6.70 6.53
CA LEU A 40 -13.71 7.35 5.31
C LEU A 40 -14.22 8.79 5.19
N ALA A 41 -15.51 9.02 5.43
CA ALA A 41 -16.10 10.36 5.39
C ALA A 41 -15.52 11.28 6.47
N ALA A 42 -15.33 10.77 7.68
CA ALA A 42 -14.72 11.51 8.78
C ALA A 42 -13.26 11.89 8.48
N LEU A 43 -12.47 10.92 7.99
CA LEU A 43 -11.07 11.13 7.61
C LEU A 43 -10.93 12.14 6.47
N ARG A 44 -11.76 12.06 5.43
CA ARG A 44 -11.73 13.03 4.32
C ARG A 44 -12.03 14.46 4.78
N ARG A 45 -12.94 14.63 5.74
CA ARG A 45 -13.23 15.94 6.34
C ARG A 45 -12.06 16.47 7.16
N GLU A 46 -11.43 15.61 7.95
CA GLU A 46 -10.31 15.97 8.83
C GLU A 46 -9.03 16.28 8.04
N LEU A 47 -8.70 15.44 7.04
CA LEU A 47 -7.50 15.53 6.22
C LEU A 47 -7.63 16.50 5.04
N ARG A 48 -8.61 17.40 5.05
CA ARG A 48 -8.88 18.35 3.95
C ARG A 48 -7.73 19.34 3.69
N THR A 49 -6.79 19.48 4.62
CA THR A 49 -5.64 20.39 4.47
C THR A 49 -4.35 19.58 4.27
N PRO A 50 -3.44 20.03 3.39
CA PRO A 50 -2.16 19.36 3.19
C PRO A 50 -1.34 19.22 4.48
N ALA A 51 -1.42 20.21 5.38
CA ALA A 51 -0.72 20.17 6.67
C ALA A 51 -1.25 19.03 7.58
N ALA A 52 -2.57 18.88 7.68
CA ALA A 52 -3.17 17.78 8.46
C ALA A 52 -2.84 16.42 7.84
N ALA A 53 -2.89 16.31 6.51
CA ALA A 53 -2.54 15.08 5.80
C ALA A 53 -1.06 14.71 5.95
N ALA A 54 -0.15 15.69 5.91
CA ALA A 54 1.28 15.47 6.15
C ALA A 54 1.56 15.02 7.58
N ALA A 55 0.94 15.64 8.58
CA ALA A 55 1.08 15.23 9.98
C ALA A 55 0.55 13.81 10.21
N ALA A 56 -0.62 13.47 9.66
CA ALA A 56 -1.15 12.12 9.74
C ALA A 56 -0.24 11.10 9.03
N ARG A 57 0.36 11.48 7.89
CA ARG A 57 1.29 10.64 7.14
C ARG A 57 2.50 10.25 7.98
N GLU A 58 3.14 11.21 8.62
CA GLU A 58 4.32 10.98 9.45
C GLU A 58 4.04 9.96 10.55
N ILE A 59 2.88 10.07 11.19
CA ILE A 59 2.45 9.17 12.27
C ILE A 59 2.20 7.77 11.75
N VAL A 60 1.55 7.63 10.59
CA VAL A 60 1.30 6.34 9.94
C VAL A 60 2.60 5.68 9.50
N GLU A 61 3.54 6.44 8.93
CA GLU A 61 4.85 5.96 8.52
C GLU A 61 5.69 5.52 9.72
N CYS A 62 5.70 6.30 10.81
CA CYS A 62 6.39 5.95 12.06
C CYS A 62 5.78 4.69 12.70
N THR A 63 4.45 4.64 12.82
CA THR A 63 3.72 3.47 13.34
C THR A 63 4.01 2.21 12.54
N THR A 64 3.94 2.30 11.20
CA THR A 64 4.22 1.17 10.31
C THR A 64 5.67 0.70 10.44
N SER A 65 6.62 1.63 10.54
CA SER A 65 8.05 1.33 10.73
C SER A 65 8.29 0.62 12.06
N LEU A 66 7.67 1.07 13.15
CA LEU A 66 7.81 0.42 14.45
C LEU A 66 7.19 -0.99 14.44
N LEU A 67 5.96 -1.15 13.92
CA LEU A 67 5.30 -2.44 13.79
C LEU A 67 6.11 -3.43 12.94
N THR A 68 6.72 -2.97 11.85
CA THR A 68 7.57 -3.79 10.98
C THR A 68 8.95 -4.08 11.58
N ALA A 69 9.50 -3.21 12.43
CA ALA A 69 10.76 -3.44 13.12
C ALA A 69 10.63 -4.41 14.31
N VAL A 70 9.51 -4.39 15.04
CA VAL A 70 9.34 -5.23 16.24
C VAL A 70 9.20 -6.70 15.84
N ASN A 71 10.17 -7.54 16.21
CA ASN A 71 10.12 -8.99 15.99
C ASN A 71 9.13 -9.65 16.95
N TRP A 72 7.83 -9.59 16.65
CA TRP A 72 6.85 -10.45 17.30
C TRP A 72 7.12 -11.90 16.89
N GLN A 73 7.58 -12.71 17.83
CA GLN A 73 7.80 -14.13 17.58
C GLN A 73 6.48 -14.80 17.13
N ARG A 74 6.53 -15.56 16.03
CA ARG A 74 5.40 -16.42 15.59
C ARG A 74 5.01 -17.32 16.77
N GLY A 75 3.76 -17.20 17.22
CA GLY A 75 3.25 -17.92 18.40
C GLY A 75 2.55 -17.02 19.42
N GLN A 76 2.75 -15.69 19.37
CA GLN A 76 2.03 -14.73 20.22
C GLN A 76 0.71 -14.24 19.58
N GLY A 77 -0.05 -15.13 18.94
CA GLY A 77 -1.25 -14.76 18.15
C GLY A 77 -2.25 -13.87 18.89
N ALA A 78 -2.46 -14.11 20.19
CA ALA A 78 -3.34 -13.29 21.03
C ALA A 78 -2.84 -11.85 21.22
N LYS A 79 -1.52 -11.63 21.28
CA LYS A 79 -0.93 -10.28 21.40
C LYS A 79 -0.95 -9.52 20.07
N SER A 80 -0.79 -10.23 18.95
CA SER A 80 -0.92 -9.63 17.62
C SER A 80 -2.36 -9.16 17.37
N ALA A 81 -3.37 -9.94 17.75
CA ALA A 81 -4.78 -9.53 17.65
C ALA A 81 -5.09 -8.32 18.54
N ALA A 82 -4.65 -8.32 19.80
CA ALA A 82 -4.86 -7.19 20.70
C ALA A 82 -4.23 -5.90 20.17
N ILE A 83 -3.03 -5.97 19.58
CA ILE A 83 -2.37 -4.80 18.99
C ILE A 83 -3.07 -4.36 17.71
N ALA A 84 -3.53 -5.28 16.86
CA ALA A 84 -4.25 -4.95 15.63
C ALA A 84 -5.53 -4.12 15.90
N GLU A 85 -6.22 -4.41 17.00
CA GLU A 85 -7.43 -3.70 17.43
C GLU A 85 -7.17 -2.38 18.16
N MET A 86 -5.92 -2.07 18.53
CA MET A 86 -5.59 -0.79 19.14
C MET A 86 -5.87 0.35 18.17
N THR A 87 -6.31 1.49 18.72
CA THR A 87 -6.43 2.71 17.93
C THR A 87 -5.04 3.30 17.69
N LEU A 88 -4.88 4.03 16.58
CA LEU A 88 -3.66 4.75 16.25
C LEU A 88 -3.34 5.80 17.30
N GLY A 89 -4.36 6.44 17.88
CA GLY A 89 -4.22 7.37 19.01
C GLY A 89 -3.61 6.71 20.24
N ASP A 90 -4.16 5.59 20.68
CA ASP A 90 -3.64 4.87 21.84
C ASP A 90 -2.22 4.34 21.59
N TYR A 91 -1.96 3.84 20.38
CA TYR A 91 -0.65 3.34 20.00
C TYR A 91 0.38 4.47 19.94
N ALA A 92 0.07 5.59 19.27
CA ALA A 92 0.96 6.75 19.17
C ALA A 92 1.28 7.33 20.55
N LYS A 93 0.28 7.44 21.42
CA LYS A 93 0.49 7.91 22.79
C LYS A 93 1.37 6.97 23.61
N THR A 94 1.11 5.66 23.53
CA THR A 94 1.79 4.66 24.36
C THR A 94 3.21 4.37 23.89
N TYR A 95 3.41 4.27 22.58
CA TYR A 95 4.66 3.75 22.00
C TYR A 95 5.46 4.80 21.22
N LEU A 96 4.82 5.82 20.66
CA LEU A 96 5.50 6.92 19.95
C LEU A 96 5.68 8.16 20.83
N LEU A 97 5.03 8.20 22.00
CA LEU A 97 4.98 9.36 22.89
C LEU A 97 4.48 10.63 22.17
N GLN A 98 3.53 10.44 21.25
CA GLN A 98 2.91 11.50 20.46
C GLN A 98 1.42 11.64 20.80
N ASP A 99 0.99 12.89 20.95
CA ASP A 99 -0.39 13.29 21.18
C ASP A 99 -0.85 14.28 20.09
N GLY A 100 -2.12 14.68 20.11
CA GLY A 100 -2.63 15.76 19.24
C GLY A 100 -3.04 15.31 17.84
N LEU A 101 -3.25 14.01 17.63
CA LEU A 101 -3.91 13.52 16.43
C LEU A 101 -5.35 14.05 16.36
N GLY A 102 -5.81 14.36 15.15
CA GLY A 102 -7.23 14.62 14.93
C GLY A 102 -8.07 13.38 15.29
N ALA A 103 -9.30 13.60 15.73
CA ALA A 103 -10.12 12.54 16.32
C ALA A 103 -10.42 11.39 15.35
N ALA A 104 -10.60 11.68 14.06
CA ALA A 104 -10.82 10.66 13.05
C ALA A 104 -9.56 9.83 12.82
N VAL A 105 -8.39 10.45 12.68
CA VAL A 105 -7.10 9.75 12.52
C VAL A 105 -6.78 8.93 13.77
N ALA A 106 -6.95 9.52 14.96
CA ALA A 106 -6.70 8.84 16.24
C ALA A 106 -7.57 7.59 16.40
N GLY A 107 -8.81 7.61 15.93
CA GLY A 107 -9.76 6.49 16.03
C GLY A 107 -9.54 5.36 15.02
N VAL A 108 -8.61 5.48 14.07
CA VAL A 108 -8.29 4.42 13.12
C VAL A 108 -7.59 3.26 13.84
N ARG A 109 -8.01 2.02 13.63
CA ARG A 109 -7.33 0.84 14.20
C ARG A 109 -6.05 0.51 13.45
N LEU A 110 -5.08 -0.15 14.09
CA LEU A 110 -3.83 -0.53 13.43
C LEU A 110 -4.03 -1.53 12.27
N GLU A 111 -5.08 -2.35 12.34
CA GLU A 111 -5.53 -3.16 11.20
C GLU A 111 -6.02 -2.33 10.01
N GLN A 112 -6.28 -1.03 10.16
CA GLN A 112 -6.84 -0.18 9.09
C GLN A 112 -5.83 0.83 8.51
N LEU A 113 -4.54 0.69 8.83
CA LEU A 113 -3.49 1.64 8.43
C LEU A 113 -3.32 1.75 6.91
N GLU A 114 -3.46 0.65 6.17
CA GLU A 114 -3.38 0.65 4.70
C GLU A 114 -4.50 1.52 4.10
N GLY A 115 -5.71 1.43 4.64
CA GLY A 115 -6.83 2.28 4.24
C GLY A 115 -6.58 3.76 4.55
N LEU A 116 -6.10 4.06 5.76
CA LEU A 116 -5.80 5.43 6.17
C LEU A 116 -4.69 6.05 5.31
N HIS A 117 -3.62 5.30 5.03
CA HIS A 117 -2.56 5.73 4.14
C HIS A 117 -3.08 6.06 2.73
N GLY A 118 -4.07 5.30 2.23
CA GLY A 118 -4.77 5.61 0.98
C GLY A 118 -5.46 6.98 1.00
N VAL A 119 -6.25 7.26 2.04
CA VAL A 119 -6.96 8.55 2.19
C VAL A 119 -5.98 9.72 2.33
N ILE A 120 -4.87 9.53 3.05
CA ILE A 120 -3.80 10.52 3.16
C ILE A 120 -3.18 10.81 1.79
N GLY A 121 -2.94 9.77 0.98
CA GLY A 121 -2.44 9.90 -0.39
C GLY A 121 -3.39 10.72 -1.27
N GLU A 122 -4.69 10.43 -1.23
CA GLU A 122 -5.74 11.21 -1.91
C GLU A 122 -5.69 12.69 -1.50
N ALA A 123 -5.61 12.97 -0.19
CA ALA A 123 -5.58 14.33 0.35
C ALA A 123 -4.32 15.12 -0.05
N LEU A 124 -3.20 14.44 -0.23
CA LEU A 124 -1.93 15.04 -0.68
C LEU A 124 -1.83 15.14 -2.21
N GLY A 125 -2.84 14.70 -2.96
CA GLY A 125 -2.79 14.65 -4.43
C GLY A 125 -1.76 13.64 -4.95
N VAL A 126 -1.32 12.70 -4.11
CA VAL A 126 -0.42 11.63 -4.50
C VAL A 126 -1.25 10.58 -5.21
N GLY A 127 -1.18 10.54 -6.54
CA GLY A 127 -1.89 9.55 -7.34
C GLY A 127 -1.61 8.12 -6.84
N PRO A 128 -2.56 7.18 -6.96
CA PRO A 128 -2.43 5.83 -6.41
C PRO A 128 -1.24 5.04 -6.96
N PHE A 129 -0.72 5.46 -8.11
CA PHE A 129 0.44 4.90 -8.81
C PHE A 129 1.66 5.83 -8.80
N ALA A 130 1.69 6.85 -7.95
CA ALA A 130 2.78 7.82 -7.90
C ALA A 130 4.15 7.20 -7.57
N ARG A 131 4.18 5.99 -7.01
CA ARG A 131 5.41 5.22 -6.76
C ARG A 131 5.79 4.24 -7.89
N VAL A 132 4.92 3.97 -8.85
CA VAL A 132 5.22 3.06 -9.97
C VAL A 132 6.36 3.67 -10.81
N HIS A 133 7.40 2.93 -11.16
CA HIS A 133 8.50 3.45 -11.96
C HIS A 133 8.00 4.09 -13.28
N ALA A 134 8.62 5.19 -13.71
CA ALA A 134 8.13 5.97 -14.84
C ALA A 134 8.08 5.18 -16.16
N SER A 135 8.96 4.18 -16.32
CA SER A 135 8.99 3.29 -17.50
C SER A 135 7.69 2.50 -17.71
N TYR A 136 6.88 2.29 -16.66
CA TYR A 136 5.61 1.56 -16.76
C TYR A 136 4.39 2.50 -16.88
N ARG A 137 4.62 3.81 -17.01
CA ARG A 137 3.54 4.82 -17.12
C ARG A 137 3.40 5.38 -18.53
N ALA A 138 4.02 4.74 -19.53
CA ALA A 138 3.84 5.11 -20.92
C ALA A 138 2.35 5.03 -21.31
N GLU A 139 1.90 5.96 -22.14
CA GLU A 139 0.55 5.89 -22.67
C GLU A 139 0.40 4.66 -23.57
N LEU A 140 -0.73 3.97 -23.44
CA LEU A 140 -1.07 2.88 -24.32
C LEU A 140 -1.27 3.39 -25.74
N THR A 141 -0.69 2.71 -26.72
CA THR A 141 -0.99 2.96 -28.13
C THR A 141 -2.47 2.69 -28.42
N PRO A 142 -3.07 3.32 -29.44
CA PRO A 142 -4.47 3.08 -29.81
C PRO A 142 -4.78 1.60 -30.06
N GLU A 143 -3.85 0.84 -30.62
CA GLU A 143 -4.00 -0.58 -30.92
C GLU A 143 -4.07 -1.43 -29.65
N LEU A 144 -3.16 -1.18 -28.69
CA LEU A 144 -3.16 -1.87 -27.40
C LEU A 144 -4.39 -1.51 -26.57
N ARG A 145 -4.82 -0.25 -26.62
CA ARG A 145 -6.07 0.20 -25.98
C ARG A 145 -7.28 -0.55 -26.54
N ALA A 146 -7.43 -0.61 -27.86
CA ALA A 146 -8.54 -1.33 -28.50
C ALA A 146 -8.52 -2.83 -28.16
N ALA A 147 -7.33 -3.45 -28.11
CA ALA A 147 -7.20 -4.85 -27.74
C ALA A 147 -7.60 -5.10 -26.27
N LEU A 148 -7.22 -4.21 -25.34
CA LEU A 148 -7.63 -4.30 -23.94
C LEU A 148 -9.13 -4.07 -23.76
N GLU A 149 -9.72 -3.12 -24.48
CA GLU A 149 -11.18 -2.88 -24.46
C GLU A 149 -11.95 -4.10 -25.00
N ALA A 150 -11.46 -4.76 -26.04
CA ALA A 150 -12.04 -5.99 -26.55
C ALA A 150 -11.89 -7.19 -25.58
N ALA A 151 -10.79 -7.24 -24.82
CA ALA A 151 -10.54 -8.29 -23.83
C ALA A 151 -11.29 -8.05 -22.50
N ALA A 152 -11.62 -6.80 -22.18
CA ALA A 152 -12.19 -6.40 -20.90
C ALA A 152 -13.44 -7.18 -20.47
N PRO A 153 -14.43 -7.50 -21.36
CA PRO A 153 -15.59 -8.31 -20.98
C PRO A 153 -15.23 -9.74 -20.54
N GLY A 154 -14.12 -10.28 -21.05
CA GLY A 154 -13.62 -11.61 -20.67
C GLY A 154 -12.89 -11.63 -19.34
N LEU A 155 -12.40 -10.47 -18.89
CA LEU A 155 -11.70 -10.29 -17.62
C LEU A 155 -12.72 -9.91 -16.53
N GLU A 156 -12.79 -10.69 -15.44
CA GLU A 156 -13.65 -10.36 -14.30
C GLU A 156 -13.06 -9.13 -13.58
N MET A 157 -13.41 -7.92 -14.04
CA MET A 157 -12.80 -6.65 -13.61
C MET A 157 -12.80 -6.47 -12.09
N ASP A 158 -13.87 -6.88 -11.41
CA ASP A 158 -14.00 -6.76 -9.95
C ASP A 158 -12.95 -7.59 -9.19
N ALA A 159 -12.56 -8.74 -9.75
CA ALA A 159 -11.49 -9.57 -9.21
C ALA A 159 -10.11 -9.12 -9.72
N PHE A 160 -10.01 -8.76 -11.01
CA PHE A 160 -8.75 -8.43 -11.67
C PHE A 160 -8.15 -7.11 -11.19
N LEU A 161 -8.95 -6.04 -11.14
CA LEU A 161 -8.43 -4.70 -10.86
C LEU A 161 -7.75 -4.58 -9.48
N PRO A 162 -8.29 -5.14 -8.38
CA PRO A 162 -7.59 -5.11 -7.09
C PRO A 162 -6.23 -5.82 -7.13
N LEU A 163 -6.16 -6.98 -7.80
CA LEU A 163 -4.93 -7.77 -7.95
C LEU A 163 -3.91 -7.03 -8.80
N PHE A 164 -4.35 -6.48 -9.93
CA PHE A 164 -3.49 -5.74 -10.83
C PHE A 164 -2.98 -4.45 -10.18
N ALA A 165 -3.84 -3.72 -9.46
CA ALA A 165 -3.43 -2.55 -8.72
C ALA A 165 -2.40 -2.88 -7.63
N ALA A 166 -2.55 -4.01 -6.92
CA ALA A 166 -1.56 -4.47 -5.96
C ALA A 166 -0.23 -4.82 -6.65
N PHE A 167 -0.27 -5.53 -7.78
CA PHE A 167 0.92 -5.82 -8.58
C PHE A 167 1.68 -4.54 -8.98
N LEU A 168 0.98 -3.56 -9.54
CA LEU A 168 1.60 -2.28 -9.93
C LEU A 168 2.26 -1.59 -8.73
N LYS A 169 1.54 -1.52 -7.59
CA LYS A 169 2.01 -0.83 -6.38
C LYS A 169 3.16 -1.52 -5.66
N ASP A 170 3.21 -2.85 -5.72
CA ASP A 170 4.16 -3.65 -4.95
C ASP A 170 5.37 -4.10 -5.78
N GLN A 171 5.19 -4.37 -7.09
CA GLN A 171 6.24 -4.94 -7.95
C GLN A 171 6.84 -3.95 -8.95
N LEU A 172 6.05 -2.98 -9.44
CA LEU A 172 6.50 -2.07 -10.49
C LEU A 172 7.05 -0.73 -9.96
N VAL A 173 7.52 -0.69 -8.72
CA VAL A 173 8.12 0.52 -8.12
C VAL A 173 9.54 0.78 -8.65
N GLU A 174 10.23 -0.26 -9.11
CA GLU A 174 11.59 -0.22 -9.66
C GLU A 174 11.63 -0.90 -11.04
N ALA A 175 12.65 -0.58 -11.85
CA ALA A 175 12.79 -1.07 -13.23
C ALA A 175 13.36 -2.50 -13.33
N HIS A 176 12.84 -3.45 -12.55
CA HIS A 176 13.30 -4.85 -12.55
C HIS A 176 12.53 -5.75 -13.52
N THR A 177 11.36 -5.31 -13.97
CA THR A 177 10.57 -5.99 -15.00
C THR A 177 10.85 -5.31 -16.33
N ASN A 178 11.05 -6.10 -17.39
CA ASN A 178 11.22 -5.55 -18.73
C ASN A 178 9.96 -4.76 -19.11
N PRO A 179 10.02 -3.43 -19.31
CA PRO A 179 8.85 -2.62 -19.66
C PRO A 179 8.31 -2.96 -21.06
N ASP A 180 9.15 -3.49 -21.94
CA ASP A 180 8.77 -3.95 -23.28
C ASP A 180 8.29 -5.42 -23.29
N GLY A 181 8.28 -6.05 -22.11
CA GLY A 181 7.84 -7.42 -21.93
C GLY A 181 6.32 -7.58 -22.05
N SER A 182 5.89 -8.82 -22.27
CA SER A 182 4.46 -9.16 -22.26
C SER A 182 3.89 -9.02 -20.85
N LEU A 183 2.87 -8.16 -20.69
CA LEU A 183 2.12 -8.03 -19.44
C LEU A 183 1.61 -9.39 -18.94
N LYS A 184 1.11 -10.21 -19.86
CA LYS A 184 0.64 -11.58 -19.57
C LYS A 184 1.74 -12.42 -18.92
N ALA A 185 2.96 -12.39 -19.44
CA ALA A 185 4.09 -13.15 -18.89
C ALA A 185 4.49 -12.63 -17.50
N SER A 186 4.45 -11.32 -17.25
CA SER A 186 4.71 -10.76 -15.92
C SER A 186 3.64 -11.15 -14.89
N LEU A 187 2.39 -11.22 -15.34
CA LEU A 187 1.24 -11.57 -14.51
C LEU A 187 1.20 -13.07 -14.18
N GLU A 188 1.70 -13.95 -15.05
CA GLU A 188 1.77 -15.41 -14.82
C GLU A 188 2.55 -15.79 -13.55
N TRP A 189 3.50 -14.97 -13.11
CA TRP A 189 4.29 -15.24 -11.90
C TRP A 189 3.66 -14.72 -10.62
N LEU A 190 2.44 -14.17 -10.68
CA LEU A 190 1.78 -13.62 -9.49
C LEU A 190 1.04 -14.69 -8.68
N PRO A 191 1.37 -14.84 -7.39
CA PRO A 191 0.62 -15.71 -6.51
C PRO A 191 -0.74 -15.08 -6.19
N LEU A 192 -1.82 -15.82 -6.43
CA LEU A 192 -3.18 -15.50 -5.99
C LEU A 192 -3.43 -16.12 -4.62
N ARG A 193 -4.35 -15.52 -3.83
CA ARG A 193 -4.86 -16.17 -2.61
C ARG A 193 -5.61 -17.45 -3.01
N GLY A 194 -4.91 -18.58 -3.00
CA GLY A 194 -5.46 -19.90 -3.33
C GLY A 194 -4.96 -20.54 -4.63
N GLY A 195 -3.98 -19.96 -5.34
CA GLY A 195 -3.44 -20.54 -6.59
C GLY A 195 -2.45 -19.63 -7.31
N TRP A 196 -2.12 -19.98 -8.56
CA TRP A 196 -1.30 -19.16 -9.45
C TRP A 196 -2.16 -18.54 -10.56
N LEU A 197 -1.84 -17.32 -10.98
CA LEU A 197 -2.53 -16.65 -12.09
C LEU A 197 -2.61 -17.44 -13.42
N PRO A 198 -1.62 -18.27 -13.83
CA PRO A 198 -1.71 -19.09 -15.05
C PRO A 198 -2.89 -20.06 -15.07
N ASP A 199 -3.40 -20.46 -13.90
CA ASP A 199 -4.60 -21.29 -13.80
C ASP A 199 -5.89 -20.48 -13.92
N TRP A 200 -5.80 -19.16 -14.07
CA TRP A 200 -6.95 -18.31 -14.33
C TRP A 200 -7.23 -18.30 -15.85
N PRO A 201 -8.25 -19.04 -16.35
CA PRO A 201 -8.50 -19.23 -17.78
C PRO A 201 -8.68 -17.92 -18.57
N ARG A 202 -8.88 -16.80 -17.88
CA ARG A 202 -9.17 -15.48 -18.45
C ARG A 202 -7.92 -14.64 -18.72
N VAL A 203 -6.76 -14.98 -18.13
CA VAL A 203 -5.47 -14.31 -18.42
C VAL A 203 -5.04 -14.55 -19.87
N ALA A 204 -5.53 -15.63 -20.49
CA ALA A 204 -5.37 -15.90 -21.90
C ALA A 204 -5.94 -14.81 -22.82
N ALA A 205 -6.93 -14.03 -22.35
CA ALA A 205 -7.55 -12.95 -23.11
C ALA A 205 -6.70 -11.68 -23.20
N LEU A 206 -5.62 -11.56 -22.41
CA LEU A 206 -4.74 -10.40 -22.49
C LEU A 206 -3.96 -10.41 -23.80
N PRO A 207 -3.82 -9.25 -24.48
CA PRO A 207 -3.05 -9.17 -25.70
C PRO A 207 -1.60 -9.53 -25.43
N HIS A 208 -1.02 -10.32 -26.33
CA HIS A 208 0.43 -10.51 -26.35
C HIS A 208 1.08 -9.21 -26.81
N ALA A 209 2.18 -8.81 -26.16
CA ALA A 209 3.01 -7.74 -26.70
C ALA A 209 3.41 -8.12 -28.14
N PRO A 210 3.34 -7.20 -29.11
CA PRO A 210 3.89 -7.47 -30.43
C PRO A 210 5.35 -7.85 -30.21
N GLN A 211 5.74 -9.06 -30.60
CA GLN A 211 7.14 -9.48 -30.51
C GLN A 211 7.95 -8.46 -31.32
N GLY A 212 8.68 -7.60 -30.60
CA GLY A 212 9.61 -6.68 -31.22
C GLY A 212 10.50 -7.51 -32.12
N ARG A 213 10.56 -7.15 -33.41
CA ARG A 213 11.48 -7.78 -34.36
C ARG A 213 12.87 -7.75 -33.72
N ASP A 214 13.52 -8.91 -33.68
CA ASP A 214 14.93 -9.02 -33.27
C ASP A 214 15.76 -7.91 -33.93
N PRO A 215 16.69 -7.28 -33.20
CA PRO A 215 17.60 -6.27 -33.75
C PRO A 215 18.49 -6.83 -34.87
#